data_AF-A0A3B8LX42-F1
#
_entry.id   AF-A0A3B8LX42-F1
#
_cell.length_a   1.000
_cell.length_b   1.000
_cell.length_c   1.000
_cell.angle_alpha   90.00
_cell.angle_beta   90.00
_cell.angle_gamma   90.00
#
_symmetry.space_group_name_H-M   'P 1'
#
loop_
_entity.id
_entity.type
_entity.pdbx_description
1 polymer ?
#
loop_
_entity_poly.entity_id
_entity_poly.type
_entity_poly.pdbx_seq_one_letter_code
_entity_poly.pdbx_strand_id
1 'polypeptide(L)' 'MVIGATDPNGAAPATRPWTPVDFGASIYHALGIDPETTYFPRLPRPTKIAEGQVIEGLFA' A
#
# COMPACT_ATOMS: atom_id res chain seq x y z
N MET A 1 -4.53 17.15 -4.07
CA MET A 1 -5.43 16.06 -4.51
C MET A 1 -6.06 15.44 -3.28
N VAL A 2 -7.31 15.00 -3.36
CA VAL A 2 -7.95 14.17 -2.31
C VAL A 2 -8.03 12.75 -2.85
N ILE A 3 -7.54 11.77 -2.07
CA ILE A 3 -7.61 10.35 -2.41
C ILE A 3 -8.55 9.67 -1.42
N GLY A 4 -9.67 9.21 -1.94
CA GLY A 4 -10.65 8.46 -1.19
C GLY A 4 -11.78 9.31 -0.60
N ALA A 5 -12.82 8.62 -0.17
CA ALA A 5 -13.94 9.18 0.58
C ALA A 5 -14.57 8.09 1.48
N THR A 6 -15.26 8.52 2.52
CA THR A 6 -16.06 7.66 3.41
C THR A 6 -17.55 7.85 3.09
N ASP A 7 -18.38 6.84 3.38
CA ASP A 7 -19.82 6.98 3.29
C ASP A 7 -20.36 8.09 4.23
N PRO A 8 -21.61 8.57 4.04
CA PRO A 8 -22.18 9.64 4.87
C PRO A 8 -22.30 9.31 6.35
N ASN A 9 -22.30 8.03 6.71
CA ASN A 9 -22.40 7.56 8.09
C ASN A 9 -21.01 7.39 8.73
N GLY A 10 -19.92 7.55 7.98
CA GLY A 10 -18.57 7.32 8.46
C GLY A 10 -18.19 5.84 8.61
N ALA A 11 -18.97 4.90 8.07
CA ALA A 11 -18.86 3.48 8.43
C ALA A 11 -17.92 2.68 7.52
N ALA A 12 -17.88 3.01 6.23
CA ALA A 12 -17.07 2.31 5.23
C ALA A 12 -16.51 3.26 4.15
N PRO A 13 -15.45 2.85 3.43
CA PRO A 13 -14.98 3.58 2.26
C PRO A 13 -16.07 3.67 1.18
N ALA A 14 -16.36 4.89 0.72
CA ALA A 14 -17.25 5.13 -0.42
C ALA A 14 -16.53 4.98 -1.77
N THR A 15 -15.20 4.98 -1.75
CA THR A 15 -14.32 4.76 -2.91
C THR A 15 -13.52 3.47 -2.72
N ARG A 16 -12.61 3.18 -3.65
CA ARG A 16 -11.61 2.11 -3.48
C ARG A 16 -11.00 2.18 -2.06
N PRO A 17 -11.09 1.10 -1.27
CA PRO A 17 -10.44 1.04 0.03
C PRO A 17 -8.93 0.96 -0.17
N TRP A 18 -8.19 1.70 0.65
CA TRP A 18 -6.76 1.58 0.77
C TRP A 18 -6.41 1.02 2.14
N THR A 19 -5.51 0.05 2.17
CA THR A 19 -5.07 -0.62 3.38
C THR A 19 -3.69 -0.09 3.81
N PRO A 20 -3.27 -0.34 5.06
CA PRO A 20 -1.92 -0.03 5.48
C PRO A 20 -0.83 -0.68 4.61
N VAL A 21 -1.10 -1.85 4.00
CA VAL A 21 -0.12 -2.51 3.13
C VAL A 21 0.02 -1.83 1.77
N ASP A 22 -1.04 -1.22 1.24
CA ASP A 22 -0.98 -0.38 0.02
C ASP A 22 -0.15 0.88 0.26
N PHE A 23 -0.32 1.48 1.45
CA PHE A 23 0.49 2.61 1.86
C PHE A 23 1.97 2.23 2.01
N GLY A 24 2.25 1.08 2.62
CA GLY A 24 3.61 0.52 2.70
C GLY A 24 4.24 0.30 1.32
N ALA A 25 3.52 -0.30 0.38
CA ALA A 25 3.97 -0.48 -1.00
C ALA A 25 4.31 0.86 -1.68
N SER A 26 3.49 1.89 -1.44
CA SER A 26 3.72 3.23 -1.97
C SER A 26 4.97 3.89 -1.39
N ILE A 27 5.30 3.67 -0.10
CA ILE A 27 6.54 4.17 0.50
C ILE A 27 7.76 3.53 -0.18
N TYR A 28 7.77 2.21 -0.37
CA TYR A 28 8.90 1.56 -1.07
C TYR A 28 9.05 2.06 -2.49
N HIS A 29 7.94 2.20 -3.22
CA HIS A 29 7.93 2.80 -4.55
C HIS A 29 8.53 4.20 -4.57
N ALA A 30 8.14 5.08 -3.63
CA ALA A 30 8.68 6.43 -3.50
C ALA A 30 10.20 6.47 -3.24
N LEU A 31 10.72 5.43 -2.59
CA LEU A 31 12.16 5.25 -2.34
C LEU A 31 12.91 4.61 -3.52
N GLY A 32 12.23 4.30 -4.63
CA GLY A 32 12.81 3.61 -5.79
C GLY A 32 13.03 2.11 -5.58
N ILE A 33 12.39 1.53 -4.57
CA ILE A 33 12.47 0.09 -4.27
C ILE A 33 11.21 -0.57 -4.84
N ASP A 34 11.39 -1.66 -5.59
CA ASP A 34 10.26 -2.46 -6.08
C ASP A 34 9.51 -3.09 -4.89
N PRO A 35 8.24 -2.72 -4.62
CA PRO A 35 7.47 -3.26 -3.48
C PRO A 35 7.24 -4.77 -3.56
N GLU A 36 7.36 -5.38 -4.75
CA GLU A 36 7.28 -6.83 -4.94
C GLU A 36 8.57 -7.58 -4.56
N THR A 37 9.62 -6.84 -4.20
CA THR A 37 10.89 -7.41 -3.74
C THR A 37 10.66 -8.37 -2.58
N THR A 38 11.21 -9.57 -2.70
CA THR A 38 11.20 -10.58 -1.63
C THR A 38 12.51 -10.51 -0.87
N TYR A 39 12.43 -10.42 0.46
CA TYR A 39 13.58 -10.52 1.34
C TYR A 39 13.60 -11.89 2.04
N PHE A 40 14.81 -12.31 2.43
CA PHE A 40 15.06 -13.58 3.09
C PHE A 40 15.46 -13.29 4.55
N PRO A 41 14.48 -13.22 5.48
CA PRO A 41 14.79 -13.06 6.90
C PRO A 41 15.56 -14.28 7.44
N ARG A 42 16.07 -14.17 8.67
CA ARG A 42 16.60 -15.33 9.41
C ARG A 42 15.53 -16.41 9.69
N LEU A 43 14.26 -16.08 9.48
CA LEU A 43 13.11 -16.97 9.57
C LEU A 43 12.99 -17.81 8.29
N PRO A 44 12.38 -19.01 8.34
CA PRO A 44 12.44 -19.99 7.25
C PRO A 44 11.59 -19.62 6.02
N ARG A 45 10.90 -18.47 6.02
CA ARG A 45 9.97 -18.09 4.96
C ARG A 45 10.45 -16.80 4.27
N PRO A 46 10.68 -16.82 2.95
CA PRO A 46 10.82 -15.61 2.16
C PRO A 46 9.55 -14.76 2.27
N THR A 47 9.72 -13.46 2.49
CA THR A 47 8.60 -12.53 2.74
C THR A 47 8.72 -11.35 1.78
N LYS A 48 7.60 -10.91 1.22
CA LYS A 48 7.58 -9.67 0.42
C LYS A 48 7.78 -8.45 1.33
N ILE A 49 8.46 -7.43 0.83
CA ILE A 49 8.64 -6.19 1.61
C ILE A 49 7.31 -5.43 1.78
N ALA A 50 6.40 -5.55 0.80
CA ALA A 50 5.01 -5.14 0.90
C ALA A 50 4.11 -6.11 0.11
N GLU A 51 2.88 -6.33 0.59
CA GLU A 51 1.87 -7.16 -0.09
C GLU A 51 0.71 -6.33 -0.69
N GLY A 52 0.78 -5.00 -0.56
CA GLY A 52 -0.21 -4.09 -1.10
C GLY A 52 0.15 -3.55 -2.48
N GLN A 53 -0.75 -2.78 -3.06
CA GLN A 53 -0.57 -2.10 -4.34
C GLN A 53 -0.16 -0.64 -4.14
N VAL A 54 0.63 -0.11 -5.07
CA VAL A 54 0.98 1.32 -5.06
C VAL A 54 -0.28 2.18 -5.24
N ILE A 55 -0.45 3.18 -4.38
CA ILE A 55 -1.51 4.17 -4.46
C ILE A 55 -1.07 5.22 -5.49
N GLU A 56 -1.37 4.96 -6.76
CA GLU A 56 -0.90 5.79 -7.88
C GLU A 56 -1.23 7.29 -7.72
N GLY A 57 -2.38 7.61 -7.13
CA GLY A 57 -2.78 9.00 -6.87
C GLY A 57 -1.83 9.78 -5.95
N LEU A 58 -0.96 9.11 -5.19
CA LEU A 58 0.06 9.79 -4.37
C LEU A 58 1.18 10.41 -5.22
N PHE A 59 1.32 10.02 -6.48
CA PHE A 59 2.43 10.41 -7.37
C PHE A 59 1.96 11.21 -8.60
N ALA A 60 0.73 11.70 -8.58
CA ALA A 60 0.09 12.48 -9.66
C ALA A 60 0.18 14.00 -9.44
#